data_AF-A0A966J7H7-F1
#
_entry.id   AF-A0A966J7H7-F1
#
_cell.length_a   1.000
_cell.length_b   1.000
_cell.length_c   1.000
_cell.angle_alpha   90.00
_cell.angle_beta   90.00
_cell.angle_gamma   90.00
#
_symmetry.space_group_name_H-M   'P 1'
#
loop_
_entity.id
_entity.type
_entity.pdbx_description
1 polymer ?
#
loop_
_entity_poly.entity_id
_entity_poly.type
_entity_poly.pdbx_seq_one_letter_code
_entity_poly.pdbx_strand_id
1 'polypeptide(L)'
;IAQLPLPSGRSRKTDAERDLTTDELPLVKGRLRHTESMFVLSQDGQAWTLFGSELPTAARSGRGTALKEVVEWPKQSVPVLGAIVRDFAHPLFVTMVTAAGQVKRTVIKEFRNARLAGIRAIRLDTGDRIVGAALTTGQDDLLLATKAGQVIRFHESEVRDMGRDAGGVRGIALKDGDTVVAMAVGHAGQVVCAGTSQGYAKRVSVDAVPLQGRGGQGVQLLTAAERAGTVVGLVTVTGDVAARFVTGTGDTVEVDEDEVPVVARATRAVQLSAWPGSLTAVSLVSAPTE
;
A
#
# COMPACT_ATOMS: atom_id res chain seq x y z
N ILE A 1 -1.76 -4.21 -16.89
CA ILE A 1 -0.31 -4.57 -16.89
C ILE A 1 0.23 -4.33 -18.27
N ALA A 2 1.36 -3.64 -18.37
CA ALA A 2 2.06 -3.42 -19.62
C ALA A 2 3.57 -3.43 -19.40
N GLN A 3 4.31 -4.07 -20.29
CA GLN A 3 5.71 -3.74 -20.49
C GLN A 3 5.78 -2.68 -21.60
N LEU A 4 6.28 -1.51 -21.25
CA LEU A 4 6.45 -0.40 -22.19
C LEU A 4 7.93 -0.31 -22.63
N PRO A 5 8.21 0.05 -23.89
CA PRO A 5 9.56 0.38 -24.32
C PRO A 5 10.12 1.52 -23.46
N LEU A 6 11.41 1.45 -23.12
CA LEU A 6 12.07 2.57 -22.43
C LEU A 6 11.97 3.84 -23.26
N PRO A 7 11.62 5.00 -22.67
CA PRO A 7 11.56 6.25 -23.41
C PRO A 7 12.94 6.59 -23.98
N SER A 8 12.98 6.90 -25.28
CA SER A 8 14.15 7.48 -25.94
C SER A 8 14.21 8.98 -25.63
N GLY A 9 15.29 9.46 -24.98
CA GLY A 9 15.54 10.89 -24.70
C GLY A 9 15.47 11.29 -23.21
N ARG A 10 15.45 12.60 -22.91
CA ARG A 10 15.43 13.17 -21.55
C ARG A 10 14.08 13.03 -20.80
N SER A 11 13.01 12.57 -21.45
CA SER A 11 11.68 12.44 -20.82
C SER A 11 11.63 11.20 -19.91
N ARG A 12 11.34 11.41 -18.61
CA ARG A 12 11.18 10.33 -17.62
C ARG A 12 9.78 9.67 -17.63
N LYS A 13 8.81 10.25 -18.35
CA LYS A 13 7.44 9.71 -18.50
C LYS A 13 7.14 9.34 -19.96
N THR A 14 6.47 8.20 -20.17
CA THR A 14 5.96 7.77 -21.49
C THR A 14 4.65 8.49 -21.83
N ASP A 15 4.22 8.48 -23.09
CA ASP A 15 2.94 9.07 -23.50
C ASP A 15 1.76 8.33 -22.86
N ALA A 16 1.83 6.99 -22.79
CA ALA A 16 0.86 6.18 -22.05
C ALA A 16 0.74 6.55 -20.57
N GLU A 17 1.82 7.01 -19.91
CA GLU A 17 1.78 7.45 -18.52
C GLU A 17 1.09 8.82 -18.33
N ARG A 18 1.03 9.64 -19.37
CA ARG A 18 0.35 10.93 -19.33
C ARG A 18 -1.17 10.79 -19.46
N ASP A 19 -1.62 9.66 -20.02
CA ASP A 19 -3.02 9.38 -20.34
C ASP A 19 -3.68 8.37 -19.37
N LEU A 20 -2.96 7.94 -18.30
CA LEU A 20 -3.52 7.05 -17.28
C LEU A 20 -4.62 7.76 -16.48
N THR A 21 -5.77 7.11 -16.35
CA THR A 21 -6.81 7.53 -15.40
C THR A 21 -6.50 6.99 -13.99
N THR A 22 -7.23 7.47 -12.98
CA THR A 22 -7.05 7.10 -11.58
C THR A 22 -7.08 5.58 -11.31
N ASP A 23 -7.96 4.85 -11.98
CA ASP A 23 -8.09 3.39 -11.85
C ASP A 23 -6.90 2.65 -12.51
N GLU A 24 -6.05 3.37 -13.22
CA GLU A 24 -4.88 2.87 -13.95
C GLU A 24 -3.56 3.23 -13.26
N LEU A 25 -3.58 3.83 -12.06
CA LEU A 25 -2.36 4.12 -11.30
C LEU A 25 -1.59 2.83 -10.98
N PRO A 26 -0.29 2.78 -11.30
CA PRO A 26 0.47 1.55 -11.14
C PRO A 26 0.75 1.27 -9.67
N LEU A 27 0.34 0.09 -9.18
CA LEU A 27 0.79 -0.44 -7.88
C LEU A 27 2.31 -0.62 -7.82
N VAL A 28 2.93 -0.85 -8.97
CA VAL A 28 4.38 -0.94 -9.12
C VAL A 28 4.78 -0.39 -10.48
N LYS A 29 5.82 0.43 -10.49
CA LYS A 29 6.51 0.89 -11.70
C LYS A 29 8.01 0.66 -11.50
N GLY A 30 8.66 0.10 -12.51
CA GLY A 30 10.11 -0.03 -12.50
C GLY A 30 10.62 -0.81 -13.70
N ARG A 31 11.94 -0.90 -13.81
CA ARG A 31 12.59 -1.68 -14.86
C ARG A 31 12.60 -3.16 -14.50
N LEU A 32 11.95 -3.96 -15.34
CA LEU A 32 11.89 -5.42 -15.24
C LEU A 32 12.59 -6.06 -16.45
N ARG A 33 13.60 -6.90 -16.18
CA ARG A 33 14.25 -7.75 -17.19
C ARG A 33 13.45 -9.04 -17.41
N HIS A 34 13.68 -9.73 -18.52
CA HIS A 34 13.01 -11.00 -18.83
C HIS A 34 13.17 -12.08 -17.74
N THR A 35 14.29 -12.10 -17.04
CA THR A 35 14.60 -13.09 -15.97
C THR A 35 14.12 -12.68 -14.58
N GLU A 36 13.64 -11.45 -14.43
CA GLU A 36 13.14 -10.93 -13.16
C GLU A 36 11.63 -11.17 -13.08
N SER A 37 11.07 -11.08 -11.87
CA SER A 37 9.66 -11.35 -11.66
C SER A 37 8.90 -10.12 -11.17
N MET A 38 7.65 -10.01 -11.61
CA MET A 38 6.64 -9.18 -11.00
C MET A 38 5.81 -10.05 -10.04
N PHE A 39 5.85 -9.72 -8.76
CA PHE A 39 5.00 -10.27 -7.72
C PHE A 39 3.72 -9.45 -7.60
N VAL A 40 2.58 -10.12 -7.45
CA VAL A 40 1.28 -9.48 -7.21
C VAL A 40 0.55 -10.22 -6.09
N LEU A 41 -0.05 -9.46 -5.18
CA LEU A 41 -0.91 -9.96 -4.10
C LEU A 41 -2.29 -9.32 -4.21
N SER A 42 -3.33 -10.12 -3.97
CA SER A 42 -4.71 -9.64 -3.93
C SER A 42 -5.26 -9.47 -2.51
N GLN A 43 -6.33 -8.68 -2.37
CA GLN A 43 -6.99 -8.44 -1.08
C GLN A 43 -7.50 -9.73 -0.42
N ASP A 44 -7.84 -10.74 -1.25
CA ASP A 44 -8.36 -12.04 -0.79
C ASP A 44 -7.23 -13.00 -0.36
N GLY A 45 -5.97 -12.52 -0.37
CA GLY A 45 -4.83 -13.30 0.10
C GLY A 45 -4.32 -14.32 -0.92
N GLN A 46 -4.49 -14.06 -2.21
CA GLN A 46 -3.86 -14.83 -3.29
C GLN A 46 -2.67 -14.09 -3.89
N ALA A 47 -1.63 -14.82 -4.27
CA ALA A 47 -0.40 -14.27 -4.81
C ALA A 47 -0.02 -14.92 -6.14
N TRP A 48 0.61 -14.13 -7.01
CA TRP A 48 1.16 -14.52 -8.30
C TRP A 48 2.58 -13.95 -8.46
N THR A 49 3.37 -14.60 -9.29
CA THR A 49 4.74 -14.27 -9.68
C THR A 49 4.85 -14.55 -11.16
N LEU A 50 4.93 -13.45 -11.92
CA LEU A 50 5.01 -13.43 -13.37
C LEU A 50 6.43 -13.06 -13.77
N PHE A 51 7.07 -13.82 -14.65
CA PHE A 51 8.35 -13.43 -15.22
C PHE A 51 8.18 -12.27 -16.20
N GLY A 52 9.22 -11.46 -16.36
CA GLY A 52 9.23 -10.40 -17.36
C GLY A 52 8.96 -10.91 -18.78
N SER A 53 9.35 -12.14 -19.10
CA SER A 53 9.01 -12.81 -20.37
C SER A 53 7.54 -13.18 -20.54
N GLU A 54 6.79 -13.29 -19.45
CA GLU A 54 5.35 -13.62 -19.45
C GLU A 54 4.49 -12.36 -19.51
N LEU A 55 5.09 -11.18 -19.32
CA LEU A 55 4.34 -9.92 -19.34
C LEU A 55 4.01 -9.48 -20.77
N PRO A 56 2.77 -9.03 -21.02
CA PRO A 56 2.39 -8.53 -22.33
C PRO A 56 3.13 -7.22 -22.63
N THR A 57 3.72 -7.15 -23.82
CA THR A 57 4.30 -5.92 -24.35
C THR A 57 3.19 -5.05 -24.93
N ALA A 58 3.09 -3.80 -24.48
CA ALA A 58 2.16 -2.84 -25.04
C ALA A 58 2.87 -1.89 -26.01
N ALA A 59 2.16 -1.43 -27.03
CA ALA A 59 2.62 -0.30 -27.82
C ALA A 59 2.83 0.93 -26.92
N ARG A 60 3.65 1.89 -27.36
CA ARG A 60 4.00 3.09 -26.56
C ARG A 60 2.78 3.92 -26.11
N SER A 61 1.66 3.81 -26.81
CA SER A 61 0.35 4.42 -26.53
C SER A 61 -0.71 3.44 -25.98
N GLY A 62 -0.36 2.16 -25.78
CA GLY A 62 -1.29 1.13 -25.34
C GLY A 62 -1.47 1.08 -23.83
N ARG A 63 -2.71 0.92 -23.35
CA ARG A 63 -3.08 0.78 -21.93
C ARG A 63 -2.64 -0.55 -21.27
N GLY A 64 -2.08 -1.46 -22.06
CA GLY A 64 -1.71 -2.80 -21.61
C GLY A 64 -2.85 -3.80 -21.65
N THR A 65 -2.66 -4.89 -20.91
CA THR A 65 -3.56 -6.04 -20.81
C THR A 65 -4.11 -6.12 -19.39
N ALA A 66 -5.37 -6.53 -19.23
CA ALA A 66 -5.96 -6.66 -17.90
C ALA A 66 -5.28 -7.80 -17.12
N LEU A 67 -5.06 -7.65 -15.82
CA LEU A 67 -4.39 -8.70 -15.01
C LEU A 67 -5.14 -10.05 -15.07
N LYS A 68 -6.49 -10.01 -15.09
CA LYS A 68 -7.36 -11.17 -15.26
C LYS A 68 -7.23 -11.92 -16.59
N GLU A 69 -6.60 -11.31 -17.59
CA GLU A 69 -6.32 -11.95 -18.89
C GLU A 69 -4.95 -12.63 -18.88
N VAL A 70 -4.10 -12.33 -17.90
CA VAL A 70 -2.75 -12.88 -17.75
C VAL A 70 -2.70 -13.98 -16.70
N VAL A 71 -3.50 -13.89 -15.63
CA VAL A 71 -3.58 -14.89 -14.55
C VAL A 71 -5.02 -15.27 -14.22
N GLU A 72 -5.20 -16.38 -13.51
CA GLU A 72 -6.48 -16.82 -12.97
C GLU A 72 -6.91 -15.90 -11.81
N TRP A 73 -7.39 -14.71 -12.16
CA TRP A 73 -7.77 -13.69 -11.18
C TRP A 73 -9.23 -13.86 -10.70
N PRO A 74 -9.50 -13.77 -9.38
CA PRO A 74 -10.87 -13.83 -8.88
C PRO A 74 -11.71 -12.62 -9.31
N LYS A 75 -12.97 -12.85 -9.74
CA LYS A 75 -13.83 -11.84 -10.38
C LYS A 75 -14.02 -10.53 -9.59
N GLN A 76 -13.98 -10.58 -8.25
CA GLN A 76 -14.25 -9.44 -7.37
C GLN A 76 -13.06 -9.04 -6.49
N SER A 77 -11.88 -9.60 -6.76
CA SER A 77 -10.68 -9.27 -5.99
C SER A 77 -9.99 -8.02 -6.56
N VAL A 78 -9.41 -7.20 -5.67
CA VAL A 78 -8.49 -6.11 -6.07
C VAL A 78 -7.04 -6.46 -5.71
N PRO A 79 -6.06 -5.99 -6.50
CA PRO A 79 -4.66 -6.11 -6.14
C PRO A 79 -4.30 -5.12 -5.03
N VAL A 80 -3.50 -5.56 -4.06
CA VAL A 80 -3.09 -4.77 -2.87
C VAL A 80 -1.59 -4.56 -2.78
N LEU A 81 -0.79 -5.34 -3.51
CA LEU A 81 0.65 -5.13 -3.66
C LEU A 81 1.08 -5.61 -5.05
N GLY A 82 1.86 -4.77 -5.73
CA GLY A 82 2.70 -5.16 -6.86
C GLY A 82 4.15 -4.90 -6.48
N ALA A 83 5.07 -5.77 -6.88
CA ALA A 83 6.50 -5.56 -6.65
C ALA A 83 7.35 -6.18 -7.75
N ILE A 84 8.48 -5.54 -8.07
CA ILE A 84 9.52 -6.14 -8.92
C ILE A 84 10.50 -6.87 -8.01
N VAL A 85 10.52 -8.19 -8.12
CA VAL A 85 11.42 -9.08 -7.37
C VAL A 85 12.52 -9.55 -8.31
N ARG A 86 13.72 -9.00 -8.12
CA ARG A 86 14.91 -9.35 -8.92
C ARG A 86 15.56 -10.65 -8.45
N ASP A 87 15.55 -10.88 -7.14
CA ASP A 87 16.14 -12.05 -6.51
C ASP A 87 15.29 -12.50 -5.32
N PHE A 88 14.80 -13.74 -5.38
CA PHE A 88 14.06 -14.40 -4.29
C PHE A 88 14.98 -14.99 -3.22
N ALA A 89 16.30 -14.97 -3.42
CA ALA A 89 17.28 -15.40 -2.43
C ALA A 89 17.59 -14.31 -1.39
N HIS A 90 17.35 -13.04 -1.71
CA HIS A 90 17.45 -11.96 -0.73
C HIS A 90 16.34 -12.10 0.32
N PRO A 91 16.64 -11.93 1.62
CA PRO A 91 15.67 -12.14 2.70
C PRO A 91 14.72 -10.93 2.82
N LEU A 92 13.90 -10.71 1.80
CA LEU A 92 12.74 -9.83 1.89
C LEU A 92 11.54 -10.62 2.40
N PHE A 93 10.60 -9.90 2.98
CA PHE A 93 9.36 -10.47 3.48
C PHE A 93 8.16 -9.80 2.84
N VAL A 94 7.17 -10.60 2.46
CA VAL A 94 5.82 -10.11 2.18
C VAL A 94 5.13 -9.95 3.52
N THR A 95 4.98 -8.70 3.95
CA THR A 95 4.25 -8.34 5.17
C THR A 95 2.85 -7.91 4.77
N MET A 96 1.85 -8.52 5.41
CA MET A 96 0.43 -8.37 5.10
C MET A 96 -0.31 -7.95 6.36
N VAL A 97 -1.27 -7.03 6.21
CA VAL A 97 -2.14 -6.56 7.29
C VAL A 97 -3.59 -6.66 6.86
N THR A 98 -4.43 -7.22 7.73
CA THR A 98 -5.86 -7.43 7.46
C THR A 98 -6.74 -6.37 8.11
N ALA A 99 -7.96 -6.22 7.62
CA ALA A 99 -8.97 -5.31 8.16
C ALA A 99 -9.29 -5.62 9.63
N ALA A 100 -9.23 -6.90 10.02
CA ALA A 100 -9.41 -7.35 11.41
C ALA A 100 -8.17 -7.14 12.30
N GLY A 101 -7.11 -6.49 11.81
CA GLY A 101 -5.92 -6.15 12.60
C GLY A 101 -4.93 -7.30 12.78
N GLN A 102 -5.00 -8.33 11.94
CA GLN A 102 -3.94 -9.35 11.87
C GLN A 102 -2.77 -8.82 11.04
N VAL A 103 -1.56 -9.17 11.45
CA VAL A 103 -0.32 -8.95 10.71
C VAL A 103 0.35 -10.30 10.47
N LYS A 104 0.87 -10.49 9.26
CA LYS A 104 1.57 -11.71 8.87
C LYS A 104 2.80 -11.37 8.05
N ARG A 105 3.91 -12.04 8.36
CA ARG A 105 5.16 -11.95 7.61
C ARG A 105 5.53 -13.30 7.01
N THR A 106 5.82 -13.33 5.71
CA THR A 106 6.24 -14.54 4.98
C THR A 106 7.47 -14.21 4.14
N VAL A 107 8.50 -15.05 4.16
CA VAL A 107 9.70 -14.86 3.33
C VAL A 107 9.30 -14.86 1.85
N ILE A 108 9.79 -13.90 1.05
CA ILE A 108 9.40 -13.73 -0.35
C ILE A 108 9.63 -15.01 -1.19
N LYS A 109 10.65 -15.79 -0.84
CA LYS A 109 11.01 -17.07 -1.48
C LYS A 109 9.85 -18.07 -1.55
N GLU A 110 8.95 -18.06 -0.57
CA GLU A 110 7.75 -18.92 -0.54
C GLU A 110 6.81 -18.65 -1.73
N PHE A 111 6.94 -17.50 -2.39
CA PHE A 111 6.11 -17.09 -3.51
C PHE A 111 6.77 -17.27 -4.88
N ARG A 112 8.03 -17.73 -4.96
CA ARG A 112 8.77 -17.87 -6.23
C ARG A 112 8.01 -18.68 -7.29
N ASN A 113 7.22 -19.66 -6.88
CA ASN A 113 6.47 -20.56 -7.76
C ASN A 113 4.98 -20.24 -7.83
N ALA A 114 4.57 -19.02 -7.44
CA ALA A 114 3.20 -18.55 -7.55
C ALA A 114 2.79 -18.31 -9.02
N ARG A 115 2.56 -19.35 -9.82
CA ARG A 115 2.32 -19.20 -11.27
C ARG A 115 0.87 -18.76 -11.59
N LEU A 116 0.41 -19.02 -12.81
CA LEU A 116 -0.86 -18.54 -13.38
C LEU A 116 -2.10 -18.81 -12.49
N ALA A 117 -2.17 -19.99 -11.85
CA ALA A 117 -3.28 -20.36 -10.97
C ALA A 117 -3.31 -19.58 -9.64
N GLY A 118 -2.20 -18.91 -9.29
CA GLY A 118 -2.03 -18.27 -8.00
C GLY A 118 -1.83 -19.26 -6.86
N ILE A 119 -1.40 -18.74 -5.72
CA ILE A 119 -1.28 -19.50 -4.48
C ILE A 119 -1.82 -18.70 -3.31
N ARG A 120 -2.30 -19.40 -2.28
CA ARG A 120 -2.66 -18.77 -1.00
C ARG A 120 -1.42 -18.13 -0.37
N ALA A 121 -1.54 -16.90 0.09
CA ALA A 121 -0.54 -16.15 0.83
C ALA A 121 -0.86 -16.05 2.33
N ILE A 122 -2.14 -16.06 2.68
CA ILE A 122 -2.64 -15.99 4.05
C ILE A 122 -3.98 -16.74 4.16
N ARG A 123 -4.22 -17.36 5.32
CA ARG A 123 -5.55 -17.85 5.67
C ARG A 123 -6.34 -16.71 6.32
N LEU A 124 -7.29 -16.15 5.59
CA LEU A 124 -8.22 -15.15 6.09
C LEU A 124 -9.40 -15.82 6.80
N ASP A 125 -9.90 -15.17 7.85
CA ASP A 125 -11.17 -15.53 8.45
C ASP A 125 -12.33 -14.98 7.60
N THR A 126 -13.53 -15.51 7.79
CA THR A 126 -14.69 -15.14 6.98
C THR A 126 -15.01 -13.65 7.10
N GLY A 127 -15.02 -12.95 5.96
CA GLY A 127 -15.30 -11.51 5.88
C GLY A 127 -14.09 -10.60 6.11
N ASP A 128 -12.92 -11.16 6.44
CA ASP A 128 -11.66 -10.40 6.51
C ASP A 128 -11.01 -10.25 5.14
N ARG A 129 -10.16 -9.23 4.99
CA ARG A 129 -9.41 -8.95 3.76
C ARG A 129 -8.09 -8.26 4.08
N ILE A 130 -7.11 -8.39 3.20
CA ILE A 130 -5.88 -7.60 3.27
C ILE A 130 -6.21 -6.15 2.92
N VAL A 131 -5.81 -5.22 3.79
CA VAL A 131 -5.96 -3.77 3.60
C VAL A 131 -4.64 -3.06 3.35
N GLY A 132 -3.51 -3.75 3.60
CA GLY A 132 -2.19 -3.25 3.28
C GLY A 132 -1.17 -4.37 3.20
N ALA A 133 -0.23 -4.23 2.28
CA ALA A 133 0.89 -5.14 2.14
C ALA A 133 2.10 -4.42 1.58
N ALA A 134 3.29 -4.86 1.99
CA ALA A 134 4.56 -4.32 1.52
C ALA A 134 5.64 -5.41 1.48
N LEU A 135 6.66 -5.19 0.65
CA LEU A 135 7.94 -5.87 0.85
C LEU A 135 8.70 -5.16 1.97
N THR A 136 9.22 -5.96 2.89
CA THR A 136 9.92 -5.48 4.10
C THR A 136 11.26 -6.21 4.25
N THR A 137 12.19 -5.62 4.99
CA THR A 137 13.61 -6.04 5.04
C THR A 137 14.00 -6.86 6.28
N GLY A 138 13.12 -6.92 7.27
CA GLY A 138 13.40 -7.43 8.61
C GLY A 138 13.78 -6.33 9.62
N GLN A 139 13.99 -5.08 9.18
CA GLN A 139 14.45 -3.93 9.98
C GLN A 139 13.49 -2.73 9.90
N ASP A 140 12.27 -2.94 9.39
CA ASP A 140 11.33 -1.86 9.16
C ASP A 140 10.34 -1.71 10.33
N ASP A 141 9.88 -0.49 10.58
CA ASP A 141 8.71 -0.30 11.46
C ASP A 141 7.42 -0.35 10.64
N LEU A 142 6.42 -1.01 11.22
CA LEU A 142 5.09 -1.08 10.67
C LEU A 142 4.19 -0.10 11.39
N LEU A 143 3.50 0.74 10.62
CA LEU A 143 2.45 1.63 11.11
C LEU A 143 1.10 1.14 10.63
N LEU A 144 0.18 0.82 11.55
CA LEU A 144 -1.19 0.42 11.21
C LEU A 144 -2.15 1.50 11.66
N ALA A 145 -2.98 2.01 10.74
CA ALA A 145 -3.99 3.02 11.03
C ALA A 145 -5.40 2.40 11.02
N THR A 146 -6.21 2.79 12.00
CA THR A 146 -7.61 2.37 12.09
C THR A 146 -8.56 3.43 11.56
N LYS A 147 -9.76 3.00 11.18
CA LYS A 147 -10.85 3.85 10.72
C LYS A 147 -11.19 4.93 11.74
N ALA A 148 -11.15 4.60 13.04
CA ALA A 148 -11.41 5.54 14.13
C ALA A 148 -10.23 6.49 14.47
N GLY A 149 -9.13 6.44 13.72
CA GLY A 149 -8.01 7.37 13.88
C GLY A 149 -6.98 6.96 14.93
N GLN A 150 -6.92 5.68 15.31
CA GLN A 150 -5.79 5.15 16.06
C GLN A 150 -4.64 4.78 15.11
N VAL A 151 -3.42 4.85 15.61
CA VAL A 151 -2.23 4.33 14.94
C VAL A 151 -1.37 3.55 15.93
N ILE A 152 -0.83 2.41 15.51
CA ILE A 152 0.21 1.70 16.23
C ILE A 152 1.49 1.71 15.39
N ARG A 153 2.65 1.86 16.03
CA ARG A 153 3.98 1.66 15.42
C ARG A 153 4.70 0.58 16.21
N PHE A 154 5.12 -0.48 15.54
CA PHE A 154 5.93 -1.54 16.14
C PHE A 154 6.96 -2.04 15.12
N HIS A 155 8.07 -2.57 15.62
CA HIS A 155 9.12 -3.09 14.76
C HIS A 155 8.70 -4.43 14.16
N GLU A 156 8.94 -4.65 12.87
CA GLU A 156 8.43 -5.84 12.17
C GLU A 156 8.93 -7.17 12.75
N SER A 157 10.09 -7.17 13.44
CA SER A 157 10.66 -8.36 14.09
C SER A 157 9.78 -8.95 15.19
N GLU A 158 8.79 -8.21 15.70
CA GLU A 158 7.80 -8.75 16.64
C GLU A 158 6.83 -9.73 15.97
N VAL A 159 6.78 -9.73 14.64
CA VAL A 159 6.03 -10.68 13.82
C VAL A 159 6.99 -11.74 13.32
N ARG A 160 6.92 -12.93 13.93
CA ARG A 160 7.71 -14.07 13.49
C ARG A 160 7.40 -14.44 12.04
N ASP A 161 8.37 -15.02 11.37
CA ASP A 161 8.18 -15.57 10.03
C ASP A 161 7.23 -16.77 10.07
N MET A 162 6.33 -16.81 9.11
CA MET A 162 5.30 -17.84 9.01
C MET A 162 5.19 -18.37 7.58
N GLY A 163 4.71 -19.61 7.46
CA GLY A 163 4.34 -20.20 6.18
C GLY A 163 3.04 -19.62 5.62
N ARG A 164 2.79 -19.89 4.33
CA ARG A 164 1.64 -19.37 3.57
C ARG A 164 0.27 -19.73 4.14
N ASP A 165 0.11 -20.85 4.81
CA ASP A 165 -1.18 -21.29 5.37
C ASP A 165 -1.53 -20.69 6.74
N ALA A 166 -0.61 -19.94 7.36
CA ALA A 166 -0.89 -19.27 8.62
C ALA A 166 -1.82 -18.05 8.44
N GLY A 167 -2.60 -17.72 9.48
CA GLY A 167 -3.50 -16.55 9.51
C GLY A 167 -2.86 -15.25 10.02
N GLY A 168 -1.62 -15.32 10.55
CA GLY A 168 -0.95 -14.17 11.16
C GLY A 168 -1.12 -14.12 12.67
N VAL A 169 -0.73 -12.98 13.25
CA VAL A 169 -0.83 -12.65 14.67
C VAL A 169 -1.44 -11.26 14.82
N ARG A 170 -1.99 -10.94 15.99
CA ARG A 170 -2.54 -9.60 16.22
C ARG A 170 -1.46 -8.51 16.08
N GLY A 171 -1.70 -7.56 15.18
CA GLY A 171 -0.89 -6.36 14.97
C GLY A 171 -1.40 -5.16 15.76
N ILE A 172 -2.72 -4.99 15.88
CA ILE A 172 -3.36 -3.95 16.69
C ILE A 172 -4.61 -4.51 17.37
N ALA A 173 -4.89 -4.08 18.61
CA ALA A 173 -6.16 -4.33 19.26
C ALA A 173 -7.20 -3.29 18.81
N LEU A 174 -8.27 -3.77 18.19
CA LEU A 174 -9.37 -2.94 17.72
C LEU A 174 -10.46 -2.84 18.79
N LYS A 175 -11.10 -1.67 18.87
CA LYS A 175 -12.35 -1.51 19.61
C LYS A 175 -13.52 -2.00 18.77
N ASP A 176 -14.66 -2.25 19.41
CA ASP A 176 -15.87 -2.70 18.74
C ASP A 176 -16.26 -1.75 17.59
N GLY A 177 -16.44 -2.31 16.39
CA GLY A 177 -16.79 -1.57 15.18
C GLY A 177 -15.63 -0.83 14.49
N ASP A 178 -14.42 -0.87 15.05
CA ASP A 178 -13.22 -0.33 14.40
C ASP A 178 -12.56 -1.37 13.48
N THR A 179 -11.78 -0.90 12.51
CA THR A 179 -11.09 -1.74 11.53
C THR A 179 -9.81 -1.07 11.09
N VAL A 180 -8.79 -1.86 10.72
CA VAL A 180 -7.60 -1.32 10.07
C VAL A 180 -7.96 -0.90 8.65
N VAL A 181 -7.54 0.30 8.26
CA VAL A 181 -7.78 0.85 6.92
C VAL A 181 -6.52 1.00 6.10
N ALA A 182 -5.35 1.05 6.76
CA ALA A 182 -4.08 1.21 6.07
C ALA A 182 -2.89 0.67 6.87
N MET A 183 -1.85 0.31 6.11
CA MET A 183 -0.52 -0.02 6.59
C MET A 183 0.47 0.91 5.89
N ALA A 184 1.43 1.43 6.64
CA ALA A 184 2.61 2.10 6.10
C ALA A 184 3.88 1.46 6.67
N VAL A 185 4.95 1.47 5.88
CA VAL A 185 6.30 1.09 6.31
C VAL A 185 7.08 2.37 6.52
N GLY A 186 7.58 2.59 7.73
CA GLY A 186 8.24 3.84 8.10
C GLY A 186 9.54 3.60 8.87
N HIS A 187 10.43 4.58 8.80
CA HIS A 187 11.68 4.63 9.53
C HIS A 187 11.80 5.96 10.29
N ALA A 188 12.72 6.01 11.25
CA ALA A 188 13.06 7.25 11.94
C ALA A 188 13.47 8.34 10.94
N GLY A 189 13.06 9.58 11.21
CA GLY A 189 13.28 10.73 10.33
C GLY A 189 12.31 10.83 9.13
N GLN A 190 11.50 9.81 8.85
CA GLN A 190 10.48 9.87 7.80
C GLN A 190 9.17 10.50 8.30
N VAL A 191 8.30 10.81 7.35
CA VAL A 191 6.99 11.41 7.58
C VAL A 191 5.92 10.48 7.00
N VAL A 192 4.79 10.37 7.68
CA VAL A 192 3.58 9.74 7.15
C VAL A 192 2.47 10.77 6.96
N CYS A 193 1.70 10.62 5.88
CA CYS A 193 0.50 11.40 5.60
C CYS A 193 -0.74 10.53 5.88
N ALA A 194 -1.64 11.04 6.72
CA ALA A 194 -2.92 10.41 6.99
C ALA A 194 -4.05 11.24 6.38
N GLY A 195 -5.03 10.55 5.79
CA GLY A 195 -6.18 11.17 5.12
C GLY A 195 -7.52 10.72 5.68
N THR A 196 -8.53 11.57 5.56
CA THR A 196 -9.89 11.25 5.99
C THR A 196 -10.91 11.35 4.86
N SER A 197 -12.07 10.72 5.06
CA SER A 197 -13.15 10.66 4.08
C SER A 197 -13.74 12.04 3.73
N GLN A 198 -13.57 13.04 4.60
CA GLN A 198 -14.06 14.42 4.38
C GLN A 198 -12.97 15.37 3.88
N GLY A 199 -11.89 14.84 3.28
CA GLY A 199 -10.86 15.68 2.69
C GLY A 199 -9.98 16.38 3.70
N TYR A 200 -9.78 15.81 4.89
CA TYR A 200 -8.78 16.31 5.82
C TYR A 200 -7.52 15.45 5.73
N ALA A 201 -6.37 16.11 5.76
CA ALA A 201 -5.07 15.44 5.71
C ALA A 201 -4.13 15.99 6.77
N LYS A 202 -3.18 15.16 7.20
CA LYS A 202 -2.14 15.56 8.15
C LYS A 202 -0.86 14.79 7.92
N ARG A 203 0.27 15.50 7.88
CA ARG A 203 1.60 14.91 7.90
C ARG A 203 2.13 14.87 9.33
N VAL A 204 2.69 13.73 9.72
CA VAL A 204 3.24 13.49 11.06
C VAL A 204 4.58 12.78 10.91
N SER A 205 5.60 13.23 11.63
CA SER A 205 6.86 12.49 11.72
C SER A 205 6.59 11.09 12.29
N VAL A 206 7.21 10.08 11.70
CA VAL A 206 7.16 8.69 12.21
C VAL A 206 7.62 8.65 13.68
N ASP A 207 8.56 9.51 14.09
CA ASP A 207 9.07 9.61 15.46
C ASP A 207 8.07 10.20 16.46
N ALA A 208 7.05 10.93 15.99
CA ALA A 208 5.95 11.38 16.85
C ALA A 208 4.92 10.27 17.13
N VAL A 209 5.03 9.12 16.44
CA VAL A 209 4.30 7.90 16.77
C VAL A 209 5.22 7.03 17.64
N PRO A 210 4.89 6.82 18.92
CA PRO A 210 5.74 6.07 19.83
C PRO A 210 5.83 4.61 19.40
N LEU A 211 7.05 4.09 19.38
CA LEU A 211 7.30 2.67 19.23
C LEU A 211 6.72 1.92 20.45
N GLN A 212 5.92 0.90 20.19
CA GLN A 212 5.30 0.06 21.22
C GLN A 212 5.25 -1.40 20.74
N GLY A 213 4.87 -2.32 21.63
CA GLY A 213 4.63 -3.71 21.24
C GLY A 213 3.36 -3.88 20.41
N ARG A 214 3.39 -4.79 19.44
CA ARG A 214 2.26 -5.16 18.59
C ARG A 214 1.10 -5.69 19.42
N GLY A 215 -0.10 -5.51 18.91
CA GLY A 215 -1.34 -5.92 19.58
C GLY A 215 -1.79 -4.98 20.69
N GLY A 216 -1.08 -3.86 20.92
CA GLY A 216 -1.58 -2.73 21.69
C GLY A 216 -2.75 -2.02 20.99
N GLN A 217 -3.40 -1.09 21.69
CA GLN A 217 -4.51 -0.29 21.13
C GLN A 217 -4.02 0.84 20.21
N GLY A 218 -2.71 1.09 20.16
CA GLY A 218 -2.15 2.24 19.48
C GLY A 218 -2.38 3.54 20.26
N VAL A 219 -2.11 4.66 19.59
CA VAL A 219 -2.31 6.01 20.07
C VAL A 219 -3.13 6.80 19.06
N GLN A 220 -3.79 7.86 19.51
CA GLN A 220 -4.57 8.71 18.63
C GLN A 220 -3.69 9.42 17.60
N LEU A 221 -3.92 9.19 16.31
CA LEU A 221 -3.29 9.87 15.18
C LEU A 221 -4.13 11.04 14.68
N LEU A 222 -5.44 10.82 14.58
CA LEU A 222 -6.41 11.80 14.12
C LEU A 222 -7.55 11.84 15.12
N THR A 223 -7.92 13.05 15.52
CA THR A 223 -9.14 13.25 16.30
C THR A 223 -10.30 13.14 15.33
N ALA A 224 -11.20 12.18 15.57
CA ALA A 224 -12.52 12.13 14.96
C ALA A 224 -13.39 13.30 15.48
N ALA A 225 -12.88 14.54 15.38
CA ALA A 225 -13.73 15.70 15.49
C ALA A 225 -14.76 15.54 14.38
N GLU A 226 -16.05 15.54 14.76
CA GLU A 226 -17.22 14.97 14.06
C GLU A 226 -17.42 15.45 12.60
N ARG A 227 -16.56 16.34 12.09
CA ARG A 227 -16.55 16.92 10.75
C ARG A 227 -15.48 16.36 9.82
N ALA A 228 -14.41 15.74 10.35
CA ALA A 228 -13.33 15.21 9.52
C ALA A 228 -13.65 13.83 8.92
N GLY A 229 -14.71 13.16 9.39
CA GLY A 229 -15.02 11.79 8.98
C GLY A 229 -14.02 10.76 9.51
N THR A 230 -13.91 9.63 8.80
CA THR A 230 -13.06 8.49 9.20
C THR A 230 -11.74 8.50 8.45
N VAL A 231 -10.72 7.87 9.01
CA VAL A 231 -9.45 7.65 8.27
C VAL A 231 -9.71 6.74 7.08
N VAL A 232 -9.15 7.11 5.92
CA VAL A 232 -9.25 6.35 4.66
C VAL A 232 -7.88 5.91 4.13
N GLY A 233 -6.79 6.38 4.73
CA GLY A 233 -5.46 5.91 4.37
C GLY A 233 -4.34 6.50 5.21
N LEU A 234 -3.19 5.84 5.15
CA LEU A 234 -1.91 6.23 5.76
C LEU A 234 -0.80 5.84 4.80
N VAL A 235 0.08 6.78 4.47
CA VAL A 235 1.14 6.58 3.48
C VAL A 235 2.44 7.23 3.94
N THR A 236 3.58 6.56 3.71
CA THR A 236 4.91 7.15 3.98
C THR A 236 5.29 8.12 2.87
N VAL A 237 5.56 9.36 3.21
CA VAL A 237 5.84 10.42 2.24
C VAL A 237 7.28 10.33 1.76
N THR A 238 7.48 10.36 0.44
CA THR A 238 8.80 10.37 -0.20
C THR A 238 8.86 11.43 -1.28
N GLY A 239 9.77 12.41 -1.15
CA GLY A 239 9.91 13.51 -2.12
C GLY A 239 8.95 14.67 -1.85
N ASP A 240 8.64 15.47 -2.88
CA ASP A 240 7.94 16.76 -2.74
C ASP A 240 6.40 16.65 -2.78
N VAL A 241 5.85 15.44 -2.95
CA VAL A 241 4.40 15.19 -3.00
C VAL A 241 3.95 14.52 -1.71
N ALA A 242 3.02 15.15 -0.97
CA ALA A 242 2.55 14.64 0.31
C ALA A 242 1.74 13.36 0.17
N ALA A 243 0.80 13.32 -0.77
CA ALA A 243 -0.06 12.17 -1.04
C ALA A 243 -0.88 12.38 -2.31
N ARG A 244 -1.43 11.29 -2.84
CA ARG A 244 -2.55 11.36 -3.78
C ARG A 244 -3.78 10.73 -3.14
N PHE A 245 -4.89 11.44 -3.20
CA PHE A 245 -6.17 11.01 -2.68
C PHE A 245 -7.04 10.52 -3.83
N VAL A 246 -7.84 9.49 -3.56
CA VAL A 246 -8.80 8.93 -4.52
C VAL A 246 -10.21 9.16 -3.98
N THR A 247 -11.09 9.67 -4.84
CA THR A 247 -12.50 9.93 -4.51
C THR A 247 -13.36 8.69 -4.72
N GLY A 248 -14.59 8.72 -4.21
CA GLY A 248 -15.58 7.67 -4.50
C GLY A 248 -16.00 7.58 -5.97
N THR A 249 -15.76 8.63 -6.76
CA THR A 249 -16.02 8.67 -8.21
C THR A 249 -14.83 8.21 -9.04
N GLY A 250 -13.68 7.92 -8.41
CA GLY A 250 -12.45 7.58 -9.11
C GLY A 250 -11.68 8.81 -9.61
N ASP A 251 -11.94 10.01 -9.09
CA ASP A 251 -11.09 11.16 -9.36
C ASP A 251 -9.86 11.14 -8.43
N THR A 252 -8.77 11.78 -8.84
CA THR A 252 -7.57 11.93 -8.02
C THR A 252 -7.27 13.37 -7.68
N VAL A 253 -6.82 13.57 -6.44
CA VAL A 253 -6.32 14.85 -5.96
C VAL A 253 -4.89 14.63 -5.49
N GLU A 254 -3.94 15.18 -6.23
CA GLU A 254 -2.55 15.25 -5.78
C GLU A 254 -2.41 16.44 -4.85
N VAL A 255 -1.73 16.22 -3.74
CA VAL A 255 -1.57 17.22 -2.68
C VAL A 255 -0.08 17.40 -2.44
N ASP A 256 0.38 18.62 -2.64
CA ASP A 256 1.76 19.00 -2.45
C ASP A 256 2.11 19.05 -0.96
N GLU A 257 3.40 18.91 -0.66
CA GLU A 257 3.89 18.98 0.72
C GLU A 257 3.56 20.31 1.42
N ASP A 258 3.55 21.42 0.69
CA ASP A 258 3.28 22.74 1.24
C ASP A 258 1.82 22.92 1.70
N GLU A 259 0.89 22.18 1.11
CA GLU A 259 -0.53 22.24 1.47
C GLU A 259 -0.82 21.53 2.81
N VAL A 260 -0.08 20.45 3.10
CA VAL A 260 -0.28 19.64 4.31
C VAL A 260 0.96 19.73 5.18
N PRO A 261 1.05 20.64 6.16
CA PRO A 261 2.25 20.78 6.98
C PRO A 261 2.49 19.57 7.87
N VAL A 262 3.77 19.33 8.19
CA VAL A 262 4.15 18.39 9.25
C VAL A 262 3.77 18.99 10.60
N VAL A 263 2.93 18.28 11.35
CA VAL A 263 2.44 18.73 12.65
C VAL A 263 2.51 17.62 13.69
N ALA A 264 2.34 17.99 14.96
CA ALA A 264 2.26 17.01 16.04
C ALA A 264 1.05 16.07 15.88
N ARG A 265 1.19 14.87 16.44
CA ARG A 265 0.16 13.83 16.38
C ARG A 265 -1.18 14.27 17.01
N ALA A 266 -1.17 15.10 18.04
CA ALA A 266 -2.38 15.61 18.68
C ALA A 266 -2.97 16.88 18.01
N THR A 267 -2.41 17.33 16.87
CA THR A 267 -2.90 18.50 16.14
C THR A 267 -4.03 18.14 15.17
N ARG A 268 -4.94 19.09 14.92
CA ARG A 268 -5.99 18.96 13.91
C ARG A 268 -5.40 18.81 12.50
N ALA A 269 -6.08 18.04 11.67
CA ALA A 269 -5.77 17.94 10.24
C ALA A 269 -6.23 19.21 9.49
N VAL A 270 -5.60 19.48 8.35
CA VAL A 270 -5.97 20.58 7.45
C VAL A 270 -6.95 20.07 6.40
N GLN A 271 -7.89 20.92 5.97
CA GLN A 271 -8.80 20.58 4.88
C GLN A 271 -8.09 20.82 3.55
N LEU A 272 -8.17 19.85 2.65
CA LEU A 272 -7.62 19.96 1.30
C LEU A 272 -8.38 21.03 0.53
N SER A 273 -7.65 21.90 -0.15
CA SER A 273 -8.15 22.98 -0.99
C SER A 273 -8.94 22.45 -2.18
N ALA A 274 -8.42 21.41 -2.84
CA ALA A 274 -9.06 20.70 -3.94
C ALA A 274 -9.90 19.51 -3.43
N TRP A 275 -10.84 19.75 -2.50
CA TRP A 275 -11.70 18.69 -1.97
C TRP A 275 -12.93 18.43 -2.88
N PRO A 276 -13.07 17.21 -3.43
CA PRO A 276 -14.14 16.86 -4.37
C PRO A 276 -15.38 16.25 -3.68
N GLY A 277 -15.45 16.30 -2.35
CA GLY A 277 -16.60 15.81 -1.56
C GLY A 277 -16.32 14.52 -0.76
N SER A 278 -16.21 13.35 -1.37
CA SER A 278 -15.96 12.11 -0.60
C SER A 278 -14.70 11.40 -1.04
N LEU A 279 -13.75 11.27 -0.11
CA LEU A 279 -12.53 10.49 -0.32
C LEU A 279 -12.74 9.06 0.17
N THR A 280 -12.26 8.09 -0.61
CA THR A 280 -12.37 6.66 -0.32
C THR A 280 -11.04 6.00 -0.01
N ALA A 281 -9.93 6.56 -0.50
CA ALA A 281 -8.59 6.05 -0.24
C ALA A 281 -7.52 7.15 -0.29
N VAL A 282 -6.37 6.87 0.32
CA VAL A 282 -5.11 7.60 0.11
C VAL A 282 -4.12 6.63 -0.50
N SER A 283 -3.45 7.02 -1.57
CA SER A 283 -2.38 6.23 -2.19
C SER A 283 -1.05 6.98 -2.15
N LEU A 284 0.02 6.20 -2.09
CA LEU A 284 1.36 6.70 -2.33
C LEU A 284 1.47 7.16 -3.77
N VAL A 285 1.98 8.37 -3.99
CA VAL A 285 2.64 8.67 -5.26
C VAL A 285 4.03 8.09 -5.12
N SER A 286 4.26 6.90 -5.69
CA SER A 286 5.62 6.40 -5.80
C SER A 286 6.44 7.44 -6.57
N ALA A 287 7.42 8.05 -5.92
CA ALA A 287 8.56 8.56 -6.66
C ALA A 287 9.11 7.36 -7.46
N PRO A 288 9.43 7.51 -8.77
CA PRO A 288 9.98 6.42 -9.55
C PRO A 288 11.22 5.91 -8.80
N THR A 289 11.15 4.66 -8.35
CA THR A 289 12.30 3.94 -7.80
C THR A 289 13.27 3.73 -8.97
N GLU A 290 14.48 4.28 -8.86
CA GLU A 290 15.52 4.17 -9.90
C GLU A 290 15.96 2.72 -10.19
#